data_AF-A0AAC9S622-F1
#
_entry.id   AF-A0AAC9S622-F1
#
_cell.length_a   1.000
_cell.length_b   1.000
_cell.length_c   1.000
_cell.angle_alpha   90.00
_cell.angle_beta   90.00
_cell.angle_gamma   90.00
#
_symmetry.space_group_name_H-M   'P 1'
#
loop_
_entity.id
_entity.type
_entity.pdbx_description
1 polymer ?
#
loop_
_entity_poly.entity_id
_entity_poly.type
_entity_poly.pdbx_seq_one_letter_code
_entity_poly.pdbx_strand_id
1 'polypeptide(L)'
;MTTLKNRLTAIHGQEREFIKTANQDFTPGSMYLTHMFLLGAGQRTLSQSRGFRKMIEGKNFPSATILLRTQIDTAMRIHALPLIQDREDSMGRLMANQVQFDRLTTLEDGKQVRLTDAYLRKHLSMQYPWIDKVYAETSDFVHLSFRHLWTAIARVDDNTRTAHFMLSARDANRNEAEYFEVCEAFFEVSKIIYKMLRLSWGLARPPPPEESPATVS
;
A
#
# COMPACT_ATOMS: atom_id res chain seq x y z
N MET A 1 -17.08 -21.65 9.40
CA MET A 1 -15.63 -21.49 9.11
C MET A 1 -15.47 -20.61 7.89
N THR A 2 -14.65 -19.56 7.98
CA THR A 2 -14.36 -18.64 6.86
C THR A 2 -13.35 -19.32 5.93
N THR A 3 -13.72 -19.57 4.67
CA THR A 3 -12.85 -20.22 3.67
C THR A 3 -11.93 -19.22 2.99
N LEU A 4 -10.88 -19.69 2.29
CA LEU A 4 -10.04 -18.80 1.48
C LEU A 4 -10.86 -18.05 0.41
N LYS A 5 -11.83 -18.76 -0.20
CA LYS A 5 -12.79 -18.18 -1.15
C LYS A 5 -13.58 -17.01 -0.54
N ASN A 6 -14.04 -17.12 0.70
CA ASN A 6 -14.77 -16.05 1.36
C ASN A 6 -13.90 -14.80 1.55
N ARG A 7 -12.62 -14.97 1.88
CA ARG A 7 -11.67 -13.85 2.05
C ARG A 7 -11.37 -13.13 0.74
N LEU A 8 -11.13 -13.88 -0.33
CA LEU A 8 -10.95 -13.33 -1.68
C LEU A 8 -12.22 -12.60 -2.17
N THR A 9 -13.39 -13.14 -1.82
CA THR A 9 -14.68 -12.51 -2.11
C THR A 9 -14.85 -11.19 -1.33
N ALA A 10 -14.41 -11.13 -0.07
CA ALA A 10 -14.42 -9.90 0.71
C ALA A 10 -13.51 -8.82 0.12
N ILE A 11 -12.28 -9.17 -0.28
CA ILE A 11 -11.36 -8.24 -0.96
C ILE A 11 -12.01 -7.68 -2.23
N HIS A 12 -12.56 -8.56 -3.08
CA HIS A 12 -13.25 -8.13 -4.30
C HIS A 12 -14.50 -7.28 -4.02
N GLY A 13 -15.26 -7.61 -2.98
CA GLY A 13 -16.40 -6.79 -2.54
C GLY A 13 -15.98 -5.37 -2.14
N GLN A 14 -14.85 -5.25 -1.43
CA GLN A 14 -14.28 -3.96 -1.05
C GLN A 14 -13.82 -3.12 -2.24
N GLU A 15 -13.19 -3.75 -3.25
CA GLU A 15 -12.85 -3.08 -4.53
C GLU A 15 -14.09 -2.47 -5.18
N ARG A 16 -15.17 -3.27 -5.29
CA ARG A 16 -16.42 -2.83 -5.93
C ARG A 16 -17.09 -1.68 -5.18
N GLU A 17 -17.12 -1.77 -3.85
CA GLU A 17 -17.69 -0.71 -3.03
C GLU A 17 -16.88 0.58 -3.13
N PHE A 18 -15.55 0.48 -3.14
CA PHE A 18 -14.68 1.63 -3.38
C PHE A 18 -14.95 2.26 -4.74
N ILE A 19 -14.99 1.50 -5.83
CA ILE A 19 -15.26 2.05 -7.18
C ILE A 19 -16.63 2.74 -7.24
N LYS A 20 -17.66 2.11 -6.66
CA LYS A 20 -19.02 2.64 -6.64
C LYS A 20 -19.09 4.01 -5.95
N THR A 21 -18.39 4.15 -4.84
CA THR A 21 -18.40 5.36 -4.01
C THR A 21 -17.40 6.41 -4.48
N ALA A 22 -16.23 6.01 -4.99
CA ALA A 22 -15.22 6.92 -5.53
C ALA A 22 -15.78 7.79 -6.66
N ASN A 23 -16.61 7.23 -7.55
CA ASN A 23 -17.27 8.00 -8.60
C ASN A 23 -18.25 9.07 -8.08
N GLN A 24 -18.73 8.94 -6.85
CA GLN A 24 -19.62 9.91 -6.19
C GLN A 24 -18.80 10.94 -5.40
N ASP A 25 -17.77 10.47 -4.70
CA ASP A 25 -16.92 11.29 -3.83
C ASP A 25 -15.97 12.19 -4.65
N PHE A 26 -15.52 11.71 -5.82
CA PHE A 26 -14.60 12.44 -6.69
C PHE A 26 -15.38 13.39 -7.58
N THR A 27 -15.58 14.60 -7.05
CA THR A 27 -16.35 15.65 -7.73
C THR A 27 -15.63 16.20 -8.98
N PRO A 28 -16.38 16.49 -10.07
CA PRO A 28 -15.84 17.22 -11.22
C PRO A 28 -15.32 18.60 -10.82
N GLY A 29 -14.21 19.03 -11.40
CA GLY A 29 -13.62 20.35 -11.12
C GLY A 29 -12.17 20.45 -11.60
N SER A 30 -11.48 21.52 -11.18
CA SER A 30 -10.06 21.71 -11.46
C SER A 30 -9.24 20.55 -10.89
N MET A 31 -8.51 19.88 -11.77
CA MET A 31 -7.62 18.78 -11.42
C MET A 31 -6.22 19.31 -11.13
N TYR A 32 -5.76 19.05 -9.91
CA TYR A 32 -4.42 19.41 -9.45
C TYR A 32 -3.49 18.19 -9.50
N LEU A 33 -2.17 18.40 -9.41
CA LEU A 33 -1.20 17.31 -9.51
C LEU A 33 -1.32 16.36 -8.32
N THR A 34 -1.72 16.84 -7.14
CA THR A 34 -2.04 15.93 -6.01
C THR A 34 -3.25 15.04 -6.33
N HIS A 35 -4.28 15.54 -7.04
CA HIS A 35 -5.40 14.70 -7.46
C HIS A 35 -4.93 13.60 -8.41
N MET A 36 -4.07 13.94 -9.38
CA MET A 36 -3.48 12.97 -10.30
C MET A 36 -2.68 11.90 -9.56
N PHE A 37 -1.89 12.29 -8.55
CA PHE A 37 -1.18 11.34 -7.69
C PHE A 37 -2.13 10.38 -6.95
N LEU A 38 -3.21 10.91 -6.37
CA LEU A 38 -4.24 10.12 -5.69
C LEU A 38 -4.97 9.15 -6.62
N LEU A 39 -5.29 9.58 -7.85
CA LEU A 39 -5.85 8.70 -8.88
C LEU A 39 -4.89 7.58 -9.25
N GLY A 40 -3.59 7.89 -9.42
CA GLY A 40 -2.55 6.89 -9.65
C GLY A 40 -2.44 5.89 -8.50
N ALA A 41 -2.53 6.37 -7.26
CA ALA A 41 -2.55 5.52 -6.07
C ALA A 41 -3.78 4.60 -6.04
N GLY A 42 -4.98 5.13 -6.32
CA GLY A 42 -6.21 4.33 -6.44
C GLY A 42 -6.12 3.28 -7.55
N GLN A 43 -5.62 3.64 -8.73
CA GLN A 43 -5.41 2.72 -9.85
C GLN A 43 -4.41 1.60 -9.49
N ARG A 44 -3.31 1.95 -8.82
CA ARG A 44 -2.31 0.99 -8.31
C ARG A 44 -2.96 0.02 -7.32
N THR A 45 -3.73 0.53 -6.36
CA THR A 45 -4.41 -0.27 -5.34
C THR A 45 -5.38 -1.29 -5.95
N LEU A 46 -6.21 -0.88 -6.91
CA LEU A 46 -7.12 -1.79 -7.61
C LEU A 46 -6.39 -2.84 -8.44
N SER A 47 -5.33 -2.42 -9.15
CA SER A 47 -4.50 -3.32 -9.97
C SER A 47 -3.78 -4.37 -9.12
N GLN A 48 -3.20 -3.94 -8.00
CA GLN A 48 -2.54 -4.84 -7.04
C GLN A 48 -3.54 -5.78 -6.38
N SER A 49 -4.75 -5.31 -6.06
CA SER A 49 -5.80 -6.16 -5.50
C SER A 49 -6.21 -7.29 -6.44
N ARG A 50 -6.40 -6.98 -7.72
CA ARG A 50 -6.63 -8.01 -8.76
C ARG A 50 -5.46 -9.00 -8.84
N GLY A 51 -4.22 -8.51 -8.87
CA GLY A 51 -3.02 -9.34 -8.91
C GLY A 51 -2.91 -10.25 -7.68
N PHE A 52 -3.14 -9.70 -6.49
CA PHE A 52 -3.05 -10.39 -5.22
C PHE A 52 -4.00 -11.57 -5.18
N ARG A 53 -5.28 -11.35 -5.54
CA ARG A 53 -6.27 -12.42 -5.61
C ARG A 53 -5.82 -13.54 -6.56
N LYS A 54 -5.24 -13.20 -7.72
CA LYS A 54 -4.70 -14.20 -8.66
C LYS A 54 -3.51 -14.98 -8.09
N MET A 55 -2.63 -14.34 -7.33
CA MET A 55 -1.52 -15.04 -6.67
C MET A 55 -2.03 -16.02 -5.61
N ILE A 56 -3.01 -15.61 -4.79
CA ILE A 56 -3.62 -16.50 -3.79
C ILE A 56 -4.36 -17.67 -4.45
N GLU A 57 -5.18 -17.43 -5.48
CA GLU A 57 -5.85 -18.48 -6.26
C GLU A 57 -4.84 -19.46 -6.89
N GLY A 58 -3.71 -18.94 -7.36
CA GLY A 58 -2.61 -19.71 -7.93
C GLY A 58 -1.80 -20.52 -6.91
N LYS A 59 -2.04 -20.31 -5.60
CA LYS A 59 -1.17 -20.76 -4.51
C LYS A 59 0.27 -20.26 -4.71
N ASN A 60 0.45 -18.95 -4.86
CA ASN A 60 1.75 -18.31 -4.99
C ASN A 60 1.92 -17.28 -3.88
N PHE A 61 2.23 -17.78 -2.69
CA PHE A 61 2.40 -16.97 -1.49
C PHE A 61 3.54 -15.95 -1.60
N PRO A 62 4.74 -16.27 -2.12
CA PRO A 62 5.82 -15.29 -2.27
C PRO A 62 5.41 -14.08 -3.12
N SER A 63 4.73 -14.30 -4.24
CA SER A 63 4.28 -13.17 -5.08
C SER A 63 3.16 -12.39 -4.42
N ALA A 64 2.26 -13.08 -3.68
CA ALA A 64 1.19 -12.41 -2.95
C ALA A 64 1.72 -11.50 -1.83
N THR A 65 2.76 -11.91 -1.11
CA THR A 65 3.37 -11.12 -0.03
C THR A 65 4.08 -9.88 -0.57
N ILE A 66 4.73 -9.97 -1.74
CA ILE A 66 5.28 -8.80 -2.45
C ILE A 66 4.16 -7.80 -2.77
N LEU A 67 3.01 -8.27 -3.27
CA LEU A 67 1.89 -7.38 -3.56
C LEU A 67 1.34 -6.73 -2.29
N LEU A 68 1.23 -7.46 -1.18
CA LEU A 68 0.90 -6.88 0.13
C LEU A 68 1.92 -5.81 0.56
N ARG A 69 3.22 -6.09 0.45
CA ARG A 69 4.29 -5.12 0.74
C ARG A 69 4.04 -3.83 -0.06
N THR A 70 3.83 -3.95 -1.36
CA THR A 70 3.66 -2.79 -2.25
C THR A 70 2.31 -2.08 -2.08
N GLN A 71 1.31 -2.75 -1.51
CA GLN A 71 0.06 -2.12 -1.10
C GLN A 71 0.29 -1.25 0.14
N ILE A 72 1.10 -1.72 1.12
CA ILE A 72 1.54 -0.91 2.27
C ILE A 72 2.32 0.33 1.83
N ASP A 73 3.17 0.23 0.79
CA ASP A 73 3.81 1.41 0.17
C ASP A 73 2.81 2.48 -0.25
N THR A 74 1.73 2.05 -0.91
CA THR A 74 0.69 2.97 -1.35
C THR A 74 0.06 3.68 -0.17
N ALA A 75 -0.26 2.93 0.89
CA ALA A 75 -0.81 3.48 2.13
C ALA A 75 0.13 4.51 2.76
N MET A 76 1.41 4.18 2.89
CA MET A 76 2.45 5.05 3.43
C MET A 76 2.57 6.38 2.67
N ARG A 77 2.59 6.33 1.34
CA ARG A 77 2.75 7.53 0.51
C ARG A 77 1.52 8.44 0.52
N ILE A 78 0.31 7.87 0.54
CA ILE A 78 -0.91 8.69 0.70
C ILE A 78 -0.92 9.33 2.10
N HIS A 79 -0.57 8.56 3.14
CA HIS A 79 -0.52 9.06 4.52
C HIS A 79 0.47 10.22 4.71
N ALA A 80 1.50 10.31 3.86
CA ALA A 80 2.49 11.38 3.89
C ALA A 80 2.03 12.70 3.27
N LEU A 81 0.98 12.69 2.43
CA LEU A 81 0.55 13.88 1.68
C LEU A 81 0.27 15.10 2.57
N PRO A 82 -0.38 14.99 3.74
CA PRO A 82 -0.59 16.12 4.64
C PRO A 82 0.70 16.68 5.27
N LEU A 83 1.80 15.92 5.24
CA LEU A 83 3.10 16.33 5.80
C LEU A 83 3.92 17.16 4.80
N ILE A 84 3.60 17.09 3.51
CA ILE A 84 4.31 17.85 2.47
C ILE A 84 3.74 19.27 2.44
N GLN A 85 4.59 20.28 2.63
CA GLN A 85 4.14 21.69 2.68
C GLN A 85 3.82 22.26 1.29
N ASP A 86 4.71 22.04 0.33
CA ASP A 86 4.64 22.54 -1.04
C ASP A 86 4.06 21.48 -2.00
N ARG A 87 2.96 20.84 -1.59
CA ARG A 87 2.42 19.62 -2.24
C ARG A 87 2.38 19.69 -3.77
N GLU A 88 1.82 20.75 -4.34
CA GLU A 88 1.68 20.87 -5.79
C GLU A 88 3.03 20.97 -6.53
N ASP A 89 3.98 21.75 -6.00
CA ASP A 89 5.34 21.80 -6.55
C ASP A 89 6.04 20.44 -6.42
N SER A 90 5.96 19.85 -5.22
CA SER A 90 6.47 18.51 -4.94
C SER A 90 5.90 17.46 -5.90
N MET A 91 4.60 17.48 -6.17
CA MET A 91 3.97 16.57 -7.15
C MET A 91 4.42 16.88 -8.59
N GLY A 92 4.58 18.15 -8.95
CA GLY A 92 5.14 18.57 -10.25
C GLY A 92 6.53 18.01 -10.48
N ARG A 93 7.41 18.15 -9.50
CA ARG A 93 8.78 17.63 -9.55
C ARG A 93 8.81 16.10 -9.60
N LEU A 94 7.90 15.42 -8.87
CA LEU A 94 7.77 13.96 -8.94
C LEU A 94 7.35 13.50 -10.33
N MET A 95 6.32 14.12 -10.92
CA MET A 95 5.81 13.73 -12.24
C MET A 95 6.76 14.08 -13.38
N ALA A 96 7.59 15.12 -13.20
CA ALA A 96 8.67 15.46 -14.12
C ALA A 96 9.92 14.59 -13.96
N ASN A 97 9.90 13.56 -13.10
CA ASN A 97 11.05 12.72 -12.75
C ASN A 97 12.28 13.51 -12.24
N GLN A 98 12.07 14.68 -11.66
CA GLN A 98 13.15 15.53 -11.11
C GLN A 98 13.52 15.14 -9.68
N VAL A 99 12.61 14.47 -8.97
CA VAL A 99 12.81 14.01 -7.60
C VAL A 99 12.12 12.66 -7.39
N GLN A 100 12.61 11.88 -6.43
CA GLN A 100 11.95 10.66 -5.97
C GLN A 100 11.16 10.96 -4.70
N PHE A 101 10.13 10.17 -4.40
CA PHE A 101 9.24 10.44 -3.25
C PHE A 101 10.00 10.46 -1.92
N ASP A 102 10.96 9.56 -1.74
CA ASP A 102 11.80 9.44 -0.53
C ASP A 102 12.76 10.63 -0.32
N ARG A 103 12.96 11.45 -1.35
CA ARG A 103 13.78 12.67 -1.31
C ARG A 103 12.96 13.93 -1.03
N LEU A 104 11.63 13.85 -1.05
CA LEU A 104 10.79 14.92 -0.56
C LEU A 104 11.00 15.11 0.95
N THR A 105 10.69 16.30 1.44
CA THR A 105 10.91 16.66 2.85
C THR A 105 9.65 17.22 3.50
N THR A 106 9.54 17.01 4.80
CA THR A 106 8.64 17.72 5.71
C THR A 106 9.45 18.58 6.68
N LEU A 107 8.80 19.51 7.40
CA LEU A 107 9.40 20.18 8.54
C LEU A 107 8.94 19.50 9.84
N GLU A 108 9.91 19.10 10.65
CA GLU A 108 9.71 18.57 11.99
C GLU A 108 10.69 19.26 12.93
N ASP A 109 10.19 19.89 13.99
CA ASP A 109 10.98 20.68 14.96
C ASP A 109 11.93 21.70 14.30
N GLY A 110 11.46 22.37 13.25
CA GLY A 110 12.23 23.39 12.52
C GLY A 110 13.33 22.82 11.61
N LYS A 111 13.40 21.50 11.42
CA LYS A 111 14.36 20.83 10.55
C LYS A 111 13.67 20.15 9.38
N GLN A 112 14.33 20.17 8.22
CA GLN A 112 13.89 19.38 7.07
C GLN A 112 14.20 17.90 7.31
N VAL A 113 13.17 17.07 7.25
CA VAL A 113 13.27 15.61 7.40
C VAL A 113 12.79 14.95 6.11
N ARG A 114 13.57 13.99 5.61
CA ARG A 114 13.22 13.25 4.39
C ARG A 114 12.09 12.26 4.60
N LEU A 115 11.19 12.15 3.62
CA LEU A 115 10.07 11.21 3.58
C LEU A 115 10.51 9.80 3.16
N THR A 116 11.59 9.30 3.77
CA THR A 116 12.11 7.94 3.55
C THR A 116 11.09 6.88 3.94
N ASP A 117 11.17 5.68 3.36
CA ASP A 117 10.32 4.54 3.73
C ASP A 117 10.31 4.29 5.25
N ALA A 118 11.46 4.43 5.92
CA ALA A 118 11.55 4.28 7.38
C ALA A 118 10.73 5.34 8.13
N TYR A 119 10.80 6.60 7.66
CA TYR A 119 10.00 7.70 8.20
C TYR A 119 8.51 7.46 7.97
N LEU A 120 8.12 7.15 6.73
CA LEU A 120 6.72 6.93 6.36
C LEU A 120 6.11 5.74 7.12
N ARG A 121 6.86 4.65 7.26
CA ARG A 121 6.45 3.47 8.04
C ARG A 121 6.21 3.86 9.50
N LYS A 122 7.15 4.56 10.13
CA LYS A 122 7.01 5.04 11.52
C LYS A 122 5.74 5.86 11.68
N HIS A 123 5.46 6.78 10.77
CA HIS A 123 4.26 7.63 10.84
C HIS A 123 2.98 6.82 10.70
N LEU A 124 2.91 5.95 9.69
CA LEU A 124 1.72 5.12 9.49
C LEU A 124 1.50 4.12 10.64
N SER A 125 2.58 3.56 11.22
CA SER A 125 2.49 2.60 12.33
C SER A 125 2.06 3.23 13.64
N MET A 126 2.24 4.54 13.84
CA MET A 126 1.66 5.23 15.01
C MET A 126 0.13 5.12 15.02
N GLN A 127 -0.51 5.14 13.85
CA GLN A 127 -1.95 4.97 13.73
C GLN A 127 -2.36 3.50 13.58
N TYR A 128 -1.51 2.68 12.96
CA TYR A 128 -1.78 1.27 12.66
C TYR A 128 -0.59 0.40 13.09
N PRO A 129 -0.43 0.08 14.39
CA PRO A 129 0.79 -0.56 14.92
C PRO A 129 1.18 -1.88 14.26
N TRP A 130 0.20 -2.64 13.77
CA TRP A 130 0.42 -3.91 13.07
C TRP A 130 1.20 -3.77 11.75
N ILE A 131 1.18 -2.59 11.11
CA ILE A 131 1.84 -2.36 9.83
C ILE A 131 3.34 -2.55 9.93
N ASP A 132 3.94 -2.21 11.06
CA ASP A 132 5.40 -2.31 11.23
C ASP A 132 5.89 -3.75 11.05
N LYS A 133 5.22 -4.69 11.74
CA LYS A 133 5.50 -6.12 11.66
C LYS A 133 5.26 -6.64 10.24
N VAL A 134 4.08 -6.37 9.66
CA VAL A 134 3.72 -6.89 8.33
C VAL A 134 4.64 -6.33 7.24
N TYR A 135 5.04 -5.06 7.34
CA TYR A 135 6.00 -4.46 6.42
C TYR A 135 7.35 -5.19 6.48
N ALA A 136 7.90 -5.42 7.68
CA ALA A 136 9.17 -6.11 7.84
C ALA A 136 9.12 -7.54 7.29
N GLU A 137 8.08 -8.29 7.67
CA GLU A 137 7.90 -9.69 7.29
C GLU A 137 7.65 -9.91 5.80
N THR A 138 7.00 -8.94 5.13
CA THR A 138 6.76 -9.00 3.68
C THR A 138 7.94 -8.45 2.88
N SER A 139 8.77 -7.57 3.46
CA SER A 139 10.01 -7.09 2.84
C SER A 139 11.04 -8.21 2.66
N ASP A 140 11.02 -9.22 3.52
CA ASP A 140 11.79 -10.47 3.37
C ASP A 140 11.47 -11.24 2.08
N PHE A 141 10.32 -10.98 1.43
CA PHE A 141 9.97 -11.57 0.13
C PHE A 141 10.28 -10.63 -1.04
N VAL A 142 10.57 -9.36 -0.78
CA VAL A 142 11.06 -8.41 -1.78
C VAL A 142 12.57 -8.55 -1.96
N HIS A 143 13.30 -8.66 -0.84
CA HIS A 143 14.72 -8.96 -0.84
C HIS A 143 14.93 -10.46 -0.79
N LEU A 144 15.84 -11.01 -1.60
CA LEU A 144 16.16 -12.43 -1.53
C LEU A 144 16.67 -12.79 -0.12
N SER A 145 15.80 -13.45 0.65
CA SER A 145 16.05 -13.87 2.04
C SER A 145 15.81 -15.36 2.21
N PHE A 146 16.17 -15.89 3.38
CA PHE A 146 15.93 -17.29 3.74
C PHE A 146 14.44 -17.68 3.75
N ARG A 147 13.52 -16.71 3.84
CA ARG A 147 12.07 -16.97 3.75
C ARG A 147 11.66 -17.63 2.43
N HIS A 148 12.39 -17.37 1.35
CA HIS A 148 12.15 -18.01 0.04
C HIS A 148 12.45 -19.50 0.06
N LEU A 149 13.44 -19.93 0.85
CA LEU A 149 13.74 -21.35 1.00
C LEU A 149 12.59 -22.07 1.72
N TRP A 150 11.99 -21.43 2.73
CA TRP A 150 10.84 -22.00 3.45
C TRP A 150 9.66 -22.28 2.53
N THR A 151 9.42 -21.45 1.51
CA THR A 151 8.33 -21.68 0.56
C THR A 151 8.61 -22.83 -0.41
N ALA A 152 9.87 -23.26 -0.53
CA ALA A 152 10.25 -24.43 -1.32
C ALA A 152 10.21 -25.74 -0.52
N ILE A 153 10.07 -25.71 0.81
CA ILE A 153 9.98 -26.93 1.64
C ILE A 153 8.59 -27.56 1.42
N ALA A 154 8.57 -28.75 0.82
CA ALA A 154 7.35 -29.49 0.52
C ALA A 154 6.93 -30.46 1.63
N ARG A 155 7.92 -31.07 2.29
CA ARG A 155 7.69 -32.02 3.39
C ARG A 155 8.96 -32.15 4.23
N VAL A 156 8.81 -32.27 5.54
CA VAL A 156 9.88 -32.69 6.46
C VAL A 156 9.47 -34.04 7.04
N ASP A 157 10.41 -34.97 7.12
CA ASP A 157 10.27 -36.26 7.78
C ASP A 157 11.27 -36.34 8.94
N ASP A 158 10.74 -36.19 10.16
CA ASP A 158 11.54 -36.17 11.38
C ASP A 158 12.17 -37.54 11.70
N ASN A 159 11.52 -38.64 11.29
CA ASN A 159 12.02 -40.00 11.56
C ASN A 159 13.28 -40.28 10.74
N THR A 160 13.30 -39.86 9.48
CA THR A 160 14.45 -40.04 8.59
C THR A 160 15.38 -38.83 8.56
N ARG A 161 15.04 -37.75 9.28
CA ARG A 161 15.73 -36.45 9.25
C ARG A 161 15.92 -35.91 7.83
N THR A 162 14.91 -36.06 6.98
CA THR A 162 14.96 -35.68 5.56
C THR A 162 14.01 -34.52 5.28
N ALA A 163 14.45 -33.54 4.49
CA ALA A 163 13.61 -32.48 3.94
C ALA A 163 13.46 -32.65 2.42
N HIS A 164 12.23 -32.56 1.93
CA HIS A 164 11.91 -32.58 0.50
C HIS A 164 11.62 -31.15 0.04
N PHE A 165 12.29 -30.75 -1.04
CA PHE A 165 12.11 -29.44 -1.66
C PHE A 165 11.36 -29.59 -2.98
N MET A 166 10.48 -28.62 -3.27
CA MET A 166 9.85 -28.47 -4.57
C MET A 166 10.15 -27.09 -5.14
N LEU A 167 10.81 -27.08 -6.31
CA LEU A 167 10.95 -25.87 -7.12
C LEU A 167 9.74 -25.76 -8.03
N SER A 168 8.86 -24.81 -7.75
CA SER A 168 7.60 -24.63 -8.46
C SER A 168 7.14 -23.18 -8.35
N ALA A 169 6.37 -22.73 -9.34
CA ALA A 169 5.65 -21.46 -9.28
C ALA A 169 4.38 -21.53 -8.40
N ARG A 170 4.12 -22.69 -7.77
CA ARG A 170 3.00 -22.97 -6.87
C ARG A 170 3.51 -23.56 -5.57
N ASP A 171 2.96 -23.08 -4.47
CA ASP A 171 3.33 -23.47 -3.11
C ASP A 171 3.13 -24.96 -2.88
N ALA A 172 4.12 -25.56 -2.22
CA ALA A 172 4.09 -26.96 -1.87
C ALA A 172 3.15 -27.19 -0.68
N ASN A 173 2.09 -27.98 -0.91
CA ASN A 173 1.27 -28.60 0.15
C ASN A 173 0.80 -27.69 1.30
N ARG A 174 0.57 -26.39 1.03
CA ARG A 174 0.04 -25.44 2.02
C ARG A 174 -1.46 -25.59 2.25
N ASN A 175 -1.87 -25.55 3.50
CA ASN A 175 -3.28 -25.45 3.88
C ASN A 175 -3.80 -24.04 3.53
N GLU A 176 -5.08 -23.93 3.16
CA GLU A 176 -5.75 -22.63 2.96
C GLU A 176 -5.58 -21.68 4.14
N ALA A 177 -5.58 -22.21 5.37
CA ALA A 177 -5.43 -21.42 6.59
C ALA A 177 -4.13 -20.61 6.62
N GLU A 178 -3.07 -21.08 5.96
CA GLU A 178 -1.77 -20.39 5.88
C GLU A 178 -1.82 -19.11 5.03
N TYR A 179 -2.88 -18.91 4.23
CA TYR A 179 -3.10 -17.70 3.44
C TYR A 179 -4.01 -16.70 4.15
N PHE A 180 -4.57 -17.04 5.31
CA PHE A 180 -5.60 -16.20 5.93
C PHE A 180 -5.04 -14.87 6.41
N GLU A 181 -3.90 -14.89 7.10
CA GLU A 181 -3.26 -13.69 7.63
C GLU A 181 -2.87 -12.71 6.51
N VAL A 182 -2.26 -13.22 5.42
CA VAL A 182 -1.89 -12.36 4.28
C VAL A 182 -3.13 -11.77 3.59
N CYS A 183 -4.23 -12.51 3.50
CA CYS A 183 -5.49 -12.00 2.96
C CYS A 183 -6.14 -10.94 3.87
N GLU A 184 -6.11 -11.15 5.19
CA GLU A 184 -6.62 -10.20 6.17
C GLU A 184 -5.81 -8.90 6.17
N ALA A 185 -4.48 -9.00 6.18
CA ALA A 185 -3.60 -7.85 6.10
C ALA A 185 -3.83 -7.06 4.78
N PHE A 186 -3.99 -7.77 3.65
CA PHE A 186 -4.28 -7.13 2.36
C PHE A 186 -5.63 -6.42 2.34
N PHE A 187 -6.67 -7.04 2.92
CA PHE A 187 -7.97 -6.43 3.08
C PHE A 187 -7.90 -5.15 3.92
N GLU A 188 -7.29 -5.22 5.11
CA GLU A 188 -7.21 -4.09 6.03
C GLU A 188 -6.35 -2.94 5.48
N VAL A 189 -5.20 -3.20 4.87
CA VAL A 189 -4.40 -2.11 4.25
C VAL A 189 -5.16 -1.45 3.09
N SER A 190 -5.89 -2.24 2.28
CA SER A 190 -6.69 -1.69 1.18
C SER A 190 -7.80 -0.79 1.71
N LYS A 191 -8.38 -1.15 2.86
CA LYS A 191 -9.44 -0.38 3.52
C LYS A 191 -8.90 0.94 4.05
N ILE A 192 -7.71 0.91 4.64
CA ILE A 192 -6.96 2.10 5.06
C ILE A 192 -6.71 3.02 3.87
N ILE A 193 -6.24 2.48 2.74
CA ILE A 193 -6.02 3.25 1.51
C ILE A 193 -7.31 3.91 1.03
N TYR A 194 -8.41 3.18 0.92
CA TYR A 194 -9.70 3.74 0.46
C TYR A 194 -10.18 4.88 1.36
N LYS A 195 -10.03 4.73 2.68
CA LYS A 195 -10.31 5.81 3.64
C LYS A 195 -9.43 7.03 3.37
N MET A 196 -8.12 6.83 3.19
CA MET A 196 -7.19 7.95 2.97
C MET A 196 -7.37 8.62 1.62
N LEU A 197 -7.71 7.89 0.56
CA LEU A 197 -8.03 8.46 -0.76
C LEU A 197 -9.20 9.43 -0.67
N ARG A 198 -10.26 9.07 0.05
CA ARG A 198 -11.42 9.97 0.27
C ARG A 198 -11.04 11.21 1.07
N LEU A 199 -10.32 11.04 2.18
CA LEU A 199 -9.92 12.16 3.04
C LEU A 199 -8.94 13.11 2.34
N SER A 200 -8.00 12.55 1.56
CA SER A 200 -6.96 13.32 0.87
C SER A 200 -7.47 14.00 -0.40
N TRP A 201 -8.63 13.59 -0.94
CA TRP A 201 -9.22 14.23 -2.11
C TRP A 201 -9.51 15.72 -1.86
N GLY A 202 -10.04 16.07 -0.69
CA GLY A 202 -10.27 17.47 -0.32
C GLY A 202 -8.97 18.27 -0.13
N LEU A 203 -7.93 17.62 0.38
CA LEU A 203 -6.61 18.24 0.58
C LEU A 203 -5.93 18.58 -0.73
N ALA A 204 -6.28 17.93 -1.85
CA ALA A 204 -5.60 18.14 -3.12
C ALA A 204 -5.92 19.50 -3.78
N ARG A 205 -6.76 20.34 -3.16
CA ARG A 205 -6.95 21.74 -3.57
C ARG A 205 -5.90 22.63 -2.89
N PRO A 206 -5.27 23.59 -3.60
CA PRO A 206 -4.46 24.62 -2.95
C PRO A 206 -5.36 25.46 -2.04
N PRO A 207 -4.83 26.01 -0.94
CA PRO A 207 -5.56 26.98 -0.15
C PRO A 207 -5.96 28.17 -1.04
N PRO A 208 -7.11 28.82 -0.79
CA PRO A 208 -7.44 30.06 -1.48
C PRO A 208 -6.32 31.09 -1.25
N PRO A 209 -6.02 31.95 -2.24
CA PRO A 209 -5.03 33.01 -2.05
C PRO A 209 -5.41 33.86 -0.84
N GLU A 210 -4.42 34.21 0.00
CA GLU A 210 -4.63 35.19 1.06
C GLU A 210 -5.18 36.47 0.43
N GLU A 211 -6.29 37.01 0.98
CA GLU A 211 -6.81 38.30 0.56
C GLU A 211 -5.71 39.35 0.74
N SER A 212 -5.16 39.81 -0.38
CA SER A 212 -4.23 40.92 -0.39
C SER A 212 -4.87 42.08 0.38
N PRO A 213 -4.21 42.69 1.38
CA PRO A 213 -4.81 43.77 2.14
C PRO A 213 -5.26 44.83 1.15
N ALA A 214 -6.56 45.14 1.17
CA ALA A 214 -7.16 46.14 0.32
C ALA A 214 -6.27 47.38 0.35
N THR A 215 -5.70 47.72 -0.80
CA THR A 215 -5.03 49.00 -0.98
C THR A 215 -6.06 50.08 -0.66
N VAL A 216 -5.94 50.67 0.52
CA VAL A 216 -6.70 51.84 0.92
C VAL A 216 -6.22 52.97 0.01
N SER A 217 -6.98 53.22 -1.05
CA SER A 217 -6.88 54.41 -1.91
C SER A 217 -7.61 55.57 -1.28
#